data_AF-A0A520FYV3-F1
#
_entry.id   AF-A0A520FYV3-F1
#
_cell.length_a   1.000
_cell.length_b   1.000
_cell.length_c   1.000
_cell.angle_alpha   90.00
_cell.angle_beta   90.00
_cell.angle_gamma   90.00
#
_symmetry.space_group_name_H-M   'P 1'
#
loop_
_entity.id
_entity.type
_entity.pdbx_description
1 polymer ?
#
loop_
_entity_poly.entity_id
_entity_poly.type
_entity_poly.pdbx_seq_one_letter_code
_entity_poly.pdbx_strand_id
1 'polypeptide(L)'
;MMPWLPPPPGEGWGGGTAAFISIAALWLALAIDAWLGEPPARWHPVVWMGRYLDGTGRRIAPRAEAARSPDFPRFLAGAMAWCVGAAMVLGAAWALTAAADRLPGWAGALLLGLALKPLLAWRMLRDEVLAVEDALAVSLDAGRTRLARLVSRDVDALSAAEVRESAIESLAENLNDSVVAPIFWFVVLGLPGAAVYRFANTADAMWGYLGLRGGRDWTWAGKWAARADDVLSWVPARLTALLLYGPAQRPGWRTLRREAC
;
A
#
# COMPACT_ATOMS: atom_id res chain seq x y z
N MET A 1 41.76 30.72 -24.76
CA MET A 1 41.26 30.03 -23.55
C MET A 1 39.96 30.72 -23.16
N MET A 2 38.81 30.20 -23.59
CA MET A 2 37.48 30.80 -23.39
C MET A 2 36.52 29.71 -22.88
N PRO A 3 36.12 29.68 -21.60
CA PRO A 3 35.30 28.62 -21.03
C PRO A 3 33.80 29.00 -20.90
N TRP A 4 33.26 29.80 -21.81
CA TRP A 4 31.86 30.28 -21.73
C TRP A 4 31.12 30.13 -23.07
N LEU A 5 30.85 28.89 -23.47
CA LEU A 5 29.80 28.59 -24.44
C LEU A 5 28.69 27.82 -23.72
N PRO A 6 27.42 28.24 -23.80
CA PRO A 6 26.30 27.45 -23.34
C PRO A 6 26.21 26.14 -24.15
N PRO A 7 25.72 25.04 -23.55
CA PRO A 7 25.57 23.77 -24.27
C PRO A 7 24.65 23.93 -25.48
N PRO A 8 24.86 23.11 -26.54
CA PRO A 8 24.05 23.19 -27.76
C PRO A 8 22.56 22.89 -27.47
N PRO A 9 21.63 23.51 -28.23
CA PRO A 9 20.20 23.27 -28.06
C PRO A 9 19.88 21.83 -28.46
N GLY A 10 19.64 21.00 -27.45
CA GLY A 10 19.49 19.54 -27.57
C GLY A 10 19.84 18.80 -26.27
N GLU A 11 20.71 19.39 -25.45
CA GLU A 11 20.94 18.97 -24.06
C GLU A 11 19.91 19.64 -23.14
N GLY A 12 18.62 19.37 -23.40
CA GLY A 12 17.56 19.74 -22.50
C GLY A 12 17.72 18.96 -21.19
N TRP A 13 17.82 19.68 -20.07
CA TRP A 13 17.51 19.25 -18.70
C TRP A 13 17.12 17.76 -18.60
N GLY A 14 18.06 16.89 -18.23
CA GLY A 14 17.86 15.43 -18.16
C GLY A 14 16.66 14.98 -17.31
N GLY A 15 16.05 15.88 -16.52
CA GLY A 15 14.79 15.64 -15.82
C GLY A 15 13.56 15.47 -16.72
N GLY A 16 13.52 16.01 -17.93
CA GLY A 16 12.33 15.92 -18.81
C GLY A 16 12.06 14.49 -19.30
N THR A 17 13.11 13.79 -19.71
CA THR A 17 13.04 12.39 -20.18
C THR A 17 12.69 11.44 -19.03
N ALA A 18 13.31 11.63 -17.86
CA ALA A 18 13.01 10.82 -16.67
C ALA A 18 11.56 11.00 -16.21
N ALA A 19 11.05 12.24 -16.20
CA ALA A 19 9.65 12.52 -15.89
C ALA A 19 8.70 11.83 -16.88
N PHE A 20 9.00 11.88 -18.18
CA PHE A 20 8.19 11.21 -19.20
C PHE A 20 8.18 9.69 -19.01
N ILE A 21 9.33 9.08 -18.69
CA ILE A 21 9.44 7.65 -18.39
C ILE A 21 8.58 7.27 -17.18
N SER A 22 8.65 8.04 -16.08
CA SER A 22 7.86 7.79 -14.87
C SER A 22 6.37 7.95 -15.13
N ILE A 23 5.95 8.96 -15.88
CA ILE A 23 4.55 9.16 -16.27
C ILE A 23 4.07 7.98 -17.12
N ALA A 24 4.84 7.56 -18.13
CA ALA A 24 4.51 6.42 -18.97
C ALA A 24 4.42 5.11 -18.14
N ALA A 25 5.34 4.91 -17.20
CA ALA A 25 5.33 3.77 -16.28
C ALA A 25 4.08 3.74 -15.39
N LEU A 26 3.66 4.90 -14.85
CA LEU A 26 2.44 5.02 -14.06
C LEU A 26 1.20 4.67 -14.88
N TRP A 27 1.06 5.25 -16.07
CA TRP A 27 -0.06 4.93 -16.97
C TRP A 27 -0.09 3.47 -17.37
N LEU A 28 1.08 2.88 -17.64
CA LEU A 28 1.20 1.46 -17.95
C LEU A 28 0.77 0.59 -16.76
N ALA A 29 1.22 0.91 -15.55
CA ALA A 29 0.84 0.19 -14.34
C ALA A 29 -0.68 0.22 -14.12
N LEU A 30 -1.32 1.39 -14.29
CA LEU A 30 -2.77 1.55 -14.19
C LEU A 30 -3.53 0.79 -15.29
N ALA A 31 -3.03 0.80 -16.53
CA ALA A 31 -3.63 0.07 -17.64
C ALA A 31 -3.54 -1.46 -17.42
N ILE A 32 -2.38 -1.94 -16.96
CA ILE A 32 -2.19 -3.35 -16.61
C ILE A 32 -3.10 -3.74 -15.45
N ASP A 33 -3.21 -2.91 -14.41
CA ASP A 33 -4.11 -3.20 -13.29
C ASP A 33 -5.56 -3.34 -13.75
N ALA A 34 -6.03 -2.43 -14.60
CA ALA A 34 -7.38 -2.46 -15.14
C ALA A 34 -7.67 -3.71 -16.00
N TRP A 35 -6.69 -4.20 -16.79
CA TRP A 35 -6.92 -5.27 -17.79
C TRP A 35 -6.48 -6.66 -17.36
N LEU A 36 -5.40 -6.77 -16.59
CA LEU A 36 -4.78 -8.05 -16.23
C LEU A 36 -4.98 -8.40 -14.75
N GLY A 37 -5.23 -7.42 -13.87
CA GLY A 37 -5.35 -7.67 -12.43
C GLY A 37 -4.05 -8.17 -11.81
N GLU A 38 -4.11 -8.94 -10.72
CA GLU A 38 -2.91 -9.32 -9.97
C GLU A 38 -2.05 -10.41 -10.61
N PRO A 39 -0.70 -10.31 -10.53
CA PRO A 39 0.17 -11.40 -10.93
C PRO A 39 0.04 -12.60 -9.98
N PRO A 40 0.37 -13.82 -10.44
CA PRO A 40 0.37 -15.00 -9.59
C PRO A 40 1.25 -14.83 -8.34
N ALA A 41 0.83 -15.40 -7.21
CA ALA A 41 1.49 -15.24 -5.90
C ALA A 41 3.01 -15.56 -5.86
N ARG A 42 3.51 -16.39 -6.79
CA ARG A 42 4.94 -16.69 -6.90
C ARG A 42 5.78 -15.51 -7.41
N TRP A 43 5.17 -14.62 -8.19
CA TRP A 43 5.80 -13.44 -8.81
C TRP A 43 5.40 -12.13 -8.14
N HIS A 44 4.62 -12.18 -7.06
CA HIS A 44 4.03 -11.01 -6.45
C HIS A 44 4.92 -10.47 -5.32
N PRO A 45 5.49 -9.25 -5.43
CA PRO A 45 6.41 -8.70 -4.43
C PRO A 45 5.79 -8.56 -3.04
N VAL A 46 4.52 -8.14 -2.95
CA VAL A 46 3.77 -8.09 -1.68
C VAL A 46 3.71 -9.46 -0.98
N VAL A 47 3.57 -10.57 -1.72
CA VAL A 47 3.61 -11.92 -1.14
C VAL A 47 4.99 -12.24 -0.57
N TRP A 48 6.06 -11.79 -1.24
CA TRP A 48 7.42 -11.98 -0.72
C TRP A 48 7.67 -11.14 0.54
N MET A 49 7.21 -9.88 0.56
CA MET A 49 7.21 -9.02 1.75
C MET A 49 6.47 -9.71 2.89
N GLY A 50 5.27 -10.25 2.63
CA GLY A 50 4.47 -10.97 3.62
C GLY A 50 5.18 -12.22 4.17
N ARG A 51 5.85 -13.01 3.32
CA ARG A 51 6.64 -14.16 3.79
C ARG A 51 7.81 -13.75 4.68
N TYR A 52 8.49 -12.65 4.35
CA TYR A 52 9.53 -12.08 5.20
C TYR A 52 8.96 -11.66 6.57
N LEU A 53 7.84 -10.93 6.56
CA LEU A 53 7.17 -10.42 7.75
C LEU A 53 6.62 -11.56 8.63
N ASP A 54 6.06 -12.62 8.05
CA ASP A 54 5.62 -13.80 8.79
C ASP A 54 6.80 -14.54 9.44
N GLY A 55 7.86 -14.79 8.67
CA GLY A 55 9.03 -15.54 9.14
C GLY A 55 9.78 -14.81 10.27
N THR A 56 9.99 -13.50 10.13
CA THR A 56 10.62 -12.66 11.16
C THR A 56 9.67 -12.40 12.32
N GLY A 57 8.39 -12.13 12.02
CA GLY A 57 7.28 -11.99 12.96
C GLY A 57 7.21 -13.10 14.00
N ARG A 58 7.29 -14.36 13.57
CA ARG A 58 7.29 -15.54 14.44
C ARG A 58 8.47 -15.61 15.42
N ARG A 59 9.56 -14.89 15.16
CA ARG A 59 10.74 -14.83 16.05
C ARG A 59 10.66 -13.62 16.99
N ILE A 60 10.13 -12.50 16.50
CA ILE A 60 10.05 -11.25 17.27
C ILE A 60 8.86 -11.22 18.21
N ALA A 61 7.66 -11.64 17.80
CA ALA A 61 6.47 -11.55 18.64
C ALA A 61 6.39 -12.73 19.63
N PRO A 62 6.38 -12.48 20.96
CA PRO A 62 6.31 -13.55 21.94
C PRO A 62 4.96 -14.28 21.87
N ARG A 63 4.92 -15.53 22.34
CA ARG A 63 3.65 -16.23 22.59
C ARG A 63 2.88 -15.52 23.70
N ALA A 64 1.55 -15.60 23.66
CA ALA A 64 0.65 -14.96 24.63
C ALA A 64 1.08 -15.14 26.09
N GLU A 65 1.44 -16.37 26.45
CA GLU A 65 1.85 -16.76 27.82
C GLU A 65 3.17 -16.13 28.28
N ALA A 66 4.03 -15.73 27.34
CA ALA A 66 5.33 -15.14 27.61
C ALA A 66 5.34 -13.62 27.45
N ALA A 67 4.21 -13.02 27.08
CA ALA A 67 4.07 -11.59 26.89
C ALA A 67 4.27 -10.86 28.23
N ARG A 68 5.10 -9.81 28.19
CA ARG A 68 5.32 -8.91 29.32
C ARG A 68 4.99 -7.49 28.85
N SER A 69 4.57 -6.64 29.77
CA SER A 69 4.37 -5.23 29.47
C SER A 69 4.92 -4.38 30.61
N PRO A 70 5.74 -3.34 30.32
CA PRO A 70 6.27 -2.95 29.00
C PRO A 70 7.39 -3.90 28.49
N ASP A 71 7.47 -4.11 27.17
CA ASP A 71 8.51 -4.95 26.54
C ASP A 71 9.27 -4.18 25.44
N PHE A 72 10.15 -3.28 25.89
CA PHE A 72 10.99 -2.48 25.01
C PHE A 72 11.95 -3.29 24.13
N PRO A 73 12.58 -4.40 24.62
CA PRO A 73 13.37 -5.28 23.76
C PRO A 73 12.60 -5.80 22.54
N ARG A 74 11.31 -6.15 22.71
CA ARG A 74 10.46 -6.59 21.60
C ARG A 74 10.13 -5.48 20.62
N PHE A 75 9.91 -4.26 21.12
CA PHE A 75 9.77 -3.09 20.26
C PHE A 75 11.02 -2.85 19.41
N LEU A 76 12.22 -2.87 20.01
CA LEU A 76 13.47 -2.69 19.28
C LEU A 76 13.69 -3.80 18.25
N ALA A 77 13.39 -5.06 18.60
CA ALA A 77 13.47 -6.18 17.67
C ALA A 77 12.51 -6.02 16.48
N GLY A 78 11.28 -5.57 16.73
CA GLY A 78 10.30 -5.28 15.68
C GLY A 78 10.72 -4.12 14.78
N ALA A 79 11.19 -3.01 15.37
CA ALA A 79 11.70 -1.87 14.62
C ALA A 79 12.92 -2.25 13.76
N MET A 80 13.87 -3.02 14.30
CA MET A 80 15.04 -3.47 13.55
C MET A 80 14.65 -4.42 12.40
N ALA A 81 13.76 -5.37 12.64
CA ALA A 81 13.25 -6.25 11.59
C ALA A 81 12.54 -5.45 10.49
N TRP A 82 11.70 -4.48 10.88
CA TRP A 82 11.06 -3.58 9.92
C TRP A 82 12.10 -2.81 9.09
N CYS A 83 13.10 -2.20 9.72
CA CYS A 83 14.13 -1.42 9.03
C CYS A 83 14.94 -2.27 8.06
N VAL A 84 15.28 -3.51 8.42
CA VAL A 84 15.96 -4.45 7.52
C VAL A 84 15.08 -4.78 6.31
N GLY A 85 13.81 -5.10 6.54
CA GLY A 85 12.87 -5.38 5.44
C GLY A 85 12.68 -4.17 4.52
N ALA A 86 12.49 -2.98 5.08
CA ALA A 86 12.39 -1.73 4.33
C ALA A 86 13.65 -1.44 3.53
N ALA A 87 14.85 -1.65 4.10
CA ALA A 87 16.12 -1.48 3.39
C ALA A 87 16.28 -2.48 2.24
N MET A 88 15.84 -3.73 2.40
CA MET A 88 15.85 -4.73 1.33
C MET A 88 14.92 -4.32 0.17
N VAL A 89 13.70 -3.89 0.50
CA VAL A 89 12.72 -3.42 -0.50
C VAL A 89 13.22 -2.17 -1.21
N LEU A 90 13.76 -1.20 -0.46
CA LEU A 90 14.36 0.01 -0.98
C LEU A 90 15.51 -0.31 -1.94
N GLY A 91 16.43 -1.19 -1.53
CA GLY A 91 17.57 -1.60 -2.35
C GLY A 91 17.14 -2.29 -3.64
N ALA A 92 16.14 -3.17 -3.58
CA ALA A 92 15.60 -3.85 -4.76
C ALA A 92 14.93 -2.85 -5.73
N ALA A 93 14.08 -1.95 -5.22
CA ALA A 93 13.42 -0.92 -6.02
C ALA A 93 14.41 0.08 -6.63
N TRP A 94 15.46 0.44 -5.89
CA TRP A 94 16.54 1.28 -6.37
C TRP A 94 17.34 0.59 -7.47
N ALA A 95 17.65 -0.69 -7.32
CA ALA A 95 18.33 -1.49 -8.35
C ALA A 95 17.50 -1.59 -9.64
N LEU A 96 16.18 -1.75 -9.54
CA LEU A 96 15.27 -1.73 -10.69
C LEU A 96 15.24 -0.36 -11.38
N THR A 97 15.24 0.72 -10.60
CA THR A 97 15.29 2.10 -11.13
C THR A 97 16.62 2.34 -11.86
N ALA A 98 17.75 2.00 -11.23
CA ALA A 98 19.07 2.11 -11.85
C ALA A 98 19.24 1.19 -13.07
N ALA A 99 18.52 0.06 -13.15
CA ALA A 99 18.46 -0.76 -14.35
C ALA A 99 17.63 -0.10 -15.45
N ALA A 100 16.49 0.50 -15.12
CA ALA A 100 15.63 1.22 -16.07
C ALA A 100 16.38 2.41 -16.72
N ASP A 101 17.21 3.12 -15.95
CA ASP A 101 18.02 4.24 -16.44
C ASP A 101 19.07 3.84 -17.50
N ARG A 102 19.44 2.55 -17.55
CA ARG A 102 20.38 2.01 -18.54
C ARG A 102 19.68 1.49 -19.80
N LEU A 103 18.35 1.48 -19.83
CA LEU A 103 17.56 0.99 -20.95
C LEU A 103 17.07 2.16 -21.82
N PRO A 104 16.70 1.88 -23.08
CA PRO A 104 15.93 2.85 -23.87
C PRO A 104 14.65 3.26 -23.12
N GLY A 105 14.22 4.51 -23.25
CA GLY A 105 13.14 5.06 -22.40
C GLY A 105 11.84 4.25 -22.41
N TRP A 106 11.45 3.65 -23.53
CA TRP A 106 10.27 2.77 -23.60
C TRP A 106 10.44 1.49 -22.77
N ALA A 107 11.63 0.90 -22.77
CA ALA A 107 11.95 -0.31 -22.02
C ALA A 107 12.13 -0.01 -20.53
N GLY A 108 12.70 1.15 -20.18
CA GLY A 108 12.73 1.65 -18.81
C GLY A 108 11.31 1.89 -18.26
N ALA A 109 10.42 2.52 -19.04
CA ALA A 109 9.04 2.72 -18.66
C ALA A 109 8.28 1.40 -18.47
N LEU A 110 8.51 0.43 -19.36
CA LEU A 110 7.95 -0.92 -19.24
C LEU A 110 8.41 -1.62 -17.97
N LEU A 111 9.72 -1.59 -17.67
CA LEU A 111 10.28 -2.20 -16.46
C LEU A 111 9.69 -1.57 -15.19
N LEU A 112 9.66 -0.25 -15.11
CA LEU A 112 9.11 0.47 -13.96
C LEU A 112 7.60 0.26 -13.82
N GLY A 113 6.85 0.27 -14.92
CA GLY A 113 5.40 0.03 -14.90
C GLY A 113 5.05 -1.38 -14.44
N LEU A 114 5.78 -2.40 -14.90
CA LEU A 114 5.62 -3.79 -14.44
C LEU A 114 6.00 -3.96 -12.97
N ALA A 115 7.00 -3.22 -12.49
CA ALA A 115 7.42 -3.26 -11.09
C ALA A 115 6.46 -2.49 -10.16
N LEU A 116 5.88 -1.38 -10.63
CA LEU A 116 4.93 -0.56 -9.90
C LEU A 116 3.56 -1.23 -9.80
N LYS A 117 3.10 -1.88 -10.87
CA LYS A 117 1.76 -2.49 -10.94
C LYS A 117 1.39 -3.34 -9.72
N PRO A 118 2.19 -4.31 -9.25
CA PRO A 118 1.82 -5.16 -8.12
C PRO A 118 1.83 -4.43 -6.76
N LEU A 119 2.20 -3.15 -6.74
CA LEU A 119 2.06 -2.28 -5.58
C LEU A 119 0.69 -1.57 -5.57
N LEU A 120 -0.07 -1.66 -6.66
CA LEU A 120 -1.43 -1.16 -6.83
C LEU A 120 -2.42 -2.34 -6.84
N ALA A 121 -3.66 -2.10 -6.42
CA ALA A 121 -4.71 -3.13 -6.43
C ALA A 121 -6.12 -2.57 -6.72
N TRP A 122 -6.25 -1.57 -7.61
CA TRP A 122 -7.55 -0.93 -7.89
C TRP A 122 -8.58 -1.93 -8.41
N ARG A 123 -8.22 -2.74 -9.42
CA ARG A 123 -9.13 -3.73 -9.98
C ARG A 123 -9.59 -4.74 -8.94
N MET A 124 -8.68 -5.24 -8.10
CA MET A 124 -9.02 -6.17 -7.02
C MET A 124 -10.08 -5.57 -6.08
N LEU A 125 -9.86 -4.34 -5.63
CA LEU A 125 -10.79 -3.65 -4.73
C LEU A 125 -12.17 -3.46 -5.37
N ARG A 126 -12.20 -3.02 -6.62
CA ARG A 126 -13.45 -2.88 -7.38
C ARG A 126 -14.17 -4.22 -7.53
N ASP A 127 -13.45 -5.26 -7.91
CA ASP A 127 -14.02 -6.58 -8.16
C ASP A 127 -14.55 -7.21 -6.85
N GLU A 128 -13.95 -6.93 -5.69
CA GLU A 128 -14.48 -7.33 -4.37
C GLU A 128 -15.82 -6.66 -4.04
N VAL A 129 -15.96 -5.35 -4.27
CA VAL A 129 -17.23 -4.63 -4.04
C VAL A 129 -18.31 -5.09 -5.00
N LEU A 130 -17.98 -5.25 -6.29
CA LEU A 130 -18.93 -5.76 -7.28
C LEU A 130 -19.40 -7.18 -6.91
N ALA A 131 -18.51 -8.01 -6.37
CA ALA A 131 -18.90 -9.33 -5.92
C ALA A 131 -19.87 -9.30 -4.72
N VAL A 132 -19.85 -8.26 -3.87
CA VAL A 132 -20.88 -8.06 -2.83
C VAL A 132 -22.23 -7.73 -3.47
N GLU A 133 -22.26 -6.86 -4.48
CA GLU A 133 -23.49 -6.54 -5.21
C GLU A 133 -24.06 -7.74 -5.97
N ASP A 134 -23.22 -8.50 -6.66
CA ASP A 134 -23.63 -9.72 -7.34
C ASP A 134 -24.21 -10.74 -6.35
N ALA A 135 -23.64 -10.85 -5.14
CA ALA A 135 -24.17 -11.70 -4.09
C ALA A 135 -25.50 -11.18 -3.52
N LEU A 136 -25.66 -9.86 -3.35
CA LEU A 136 -26.92 -9.24 -2.93
C LEU A 136 -28.05 -9.47 -3.93
N ALA A 137 -27.73 -9.57 -5.23
CA ALA A 137 -28.71 -9.90 -6.27
C ALA A 137 -29.27 -11.33 -6.13
N VAL A 138 -28.52 -12.23 -5.48
CA VAL A 138 -28.99 -13.60 -5.16
C VAL A 138 -29.82 -13.60 -3.88
N SER A 139 -29.28 -13.08 -2.78
CA SER A 139 -30.00 -12.93 -1.51
C SER A 139 -29.27 -11.98 -0.55
N LEU A 140 -29.99 -11.48 0.46
CA LEU A 140 -29.38 -10.67 1.52
C LEU A 140 -28.32 -11.46 2.31
N ASP A 141 -28.58 -12.74 2.59
CA ASP A 141 -27.67 -13.62 3.32
C ASP A 141 -26.37 -13.88 2.55
N ALA A 142 -26.46 -14.05 1.22
CA ALA A 142 -25.29 -14.17 0.35
C ALA A 142 -24.47 -12.88 0.34
N GLY A 143 -25.13 -11.71 0.26
CA GLY A 143 -24.48 -10.40 0.36
C GLY A 143 -23.76 -10.19 1.69
N ARG A 144 -24.41 -10.52 2.82
CA ARG A 144 -23.79 -10.47 4.16
C ARG A 144 -22.58 -11.40 4.25
N THR A 145 -22.72 -12.64 3.78
CA THR A 145 -21.61 -13.62 3.76
C THR A 145 -20.42 -13.13 2.94
N ARG A 146 -20.66 -12.44 1.82
CA ARG A 146 -19.59 -11.86 1.00
C ARG A 146 -18.96 -10.66 1.69
N LEU A 147 -19.76 -9.76 2.26
CA LEU A 147 -19.28 -8.60 3.01
C LEU A 147 -18.45 -8.99 4.25
N ALA A 148 -18.82 -10.07 4.95
CA ALA A 148 -18.07 -10.59 6.10
C ALA A 148 -16.61 -10.96 5.77
N ARG A 149 -16.26 -11.09 4.49
CA ARG A 149 -14.87 -11.30 4.05
C ARG A 149 -14.06 -10.02 3.93
N LEU A 150 -14.73 -8.86 3.89
CA LEU A 150 -14.14 -7.53 3.71
C LEU A 150 -14.04 -6.77 5.04
N VAL A 151 -15.03 -6.94 5.92
CA VAL A 151 -15.10 -6.22 7.19
C VAL A 151 -14.92 -7.16 8.37
N SER A 152 -14.42 -6.63 9.49
CA SER A 152 -14.23 -7.36 10.75
C SER A 152 -15.42 -7.24 11.71
N ARG A 153 -16.42 -6.39 11.41
CA ARG A 153 -17.63 -6.20 12.21
C ARG A 153 -18.68 -7.27 11.92
N ASP A 154 -19.58 -7.47 12.87
CA ASP A 154 -20.77 -8.30 12.67
C ASP A 154 -21.66 -7.70 11.56
N VAL A 155 -22.10 -8.55 10.64
CA VAL A 155 -22.91 -8.20 9.46
C VAL A 155 -24.31 -8.80 9.50
N ASP A 156 -24.62 -9.63 10.50
CA ASP A 156 -25.84 -10.45 10.53
C ASP A 156 -27.11 -9.60 10.66
N ALA A 157 -27.00 -8.41 11.23
CA ALA A 157 -28.11 -7.47 11.41
C ALA A 157 -28.27 -6.47 10.24
N LEU A 158 -27.34 -6.42 9.27
CA LEU A 158 -27.32 -5.37 8.25
C LEU A 158 -28.41 -5.57 7.19
N SER A 159 -29.15 -4.51 6.88
CA SER A 159 -30.04 -4.45 5.71
C SER A 159 -29.26 -4.43 4.39
N ALA A 160 -29.94 -4.64 3.27
CA ALA A 160 -29.31 -4.60 1.96
C ALA A 160 -28.68 -3.24 1.63
N ALA A 161 -29.19 -2.13 2.19
CA ALA A 161 -28.61 -0.80 2.02
C ALA A 161 -27.32 -0.67 2.85
N GLU A 162 -27.35 -1.10 4.12
CA GLU A 162 -26.18 -1.06 5.01
C GLU A 162 -25.07 -2.00 4.52
N VAL A 163 -25.39 -3.11 3.87
CA VAL A 163 -24.37 -3.98 3.24
C VAL A 163 -23.62 -3.24 2.13
N ARG A 164 -24.35 -2.50 1.28
CA ARG A 164 -23.75 -1.69 0.19
C ARG A 164 -22.90 -0.56 0.74
N GLU A 165 -23.45 0.16 1.72
CA GLU A 165 -22.74 1.25 2.41
C GLU A 165 -21.45 0.75 3.03
N SER A 166 -21.49 -0.38 3.74
CA SER A 166 -20.30 -1.03 4.33
C SER A 166 -19.26 -1.42 3.28
N ALA A 167 -19.70 -1.92 2.11
CA ALA A 167 -18.78 -2.28 1.03
C ALA A 167 -18.10 -1.04 0.42
N ILE A 168 -18.85 0.05 0.25
CA ILE A 168 -18.32 1.34 -0.25
C ILE A 168 -17.41 1.99 0.79
N GLU A 169 -17.75 1.92 2.08
CA GLU A 169 -16.92 2.38 3.20
C GLU A 169 -15.57 1.64 3.18
N SER A 170 -15.60 0.31 3.12
CA SER A 170 -14.39 -0.51 3.04
C SER A 170 -13.56 -0.24 1.77
N LEU A 171 -14.22 0.04 0.64
CA LEU A 171 -13.54 0.46 -0.58
C LEU A 171 -12.82 1.79 -0.41
N ALA A 172 -13.50 2.78 0.18
CA ALA A 172 -12.96 4.11 0.40
C ALA A 172 -11.75 4.09 1.35
N GLU A 173 -11.82 3.28 2.41
CA GLU A 173 -10.69 3.04 3.32
C GLU A 173 -9.49 2.43 2.58
N ASN A 174 -9.71 1.33 1.86
CA ASN A 174 -8.64 0.61 1.17
C ASN A 174 -8.08 1.35 -0.07
N LEU A 175 -8.84 2.31 -0.62
CA LEU A 175 -8.43 3.10 -1.79
C LEU A 175 -7.15 3.90 -1.51
N ASN A 176 -7.02 4.44 -0.30
CA ASN A 176 -5.81 5.14 0.10
C ASN A 176 -4.59 4.21 -0.01
N ASP A 177 -4.65 3.09 0.68
CA ASP A 177 -3.50 2.22 0.91
C ASP A 177 -3.08 1.43 -0.32
N SER A 178 -4.04 1.12 -1.18
CA SER A 178 -3.81 0.25 -2.35
C SER A 178 -3.73 1.01 -3.67
N VAL A 179 -4.01 2.32 -3.69
CA VAL A 179 -3.97 3.12 -4.93
C VAL A 179 -3.35 4.50 -4.70
N VAL A 180 -3.96 5.35 -3.87
CA VAL A 180 -3.57 6.76 -3.79
C VAL A 180 -2.18 6.93 -3.18
N ALA A 181 -1.90 6.25 -2.08
CA ALA A 181 -0.63 6.37 -1.37
C ALA A 181 0.56 5.75 -2.15
N PRO A 182 0.45 4.56 -2.77
CA PRO A 182 1.50 4.07 -3.65
C PRO A 182 1.77 5.01 -4.84
N ILE A 183 0.72 5.57 -5.47
CA ILE A 183 0.88 6.55 -6.57
C ILE A 183 1.54 7.83 -6.06
N PHE A 184 1.10 8.35 -4.92
CA PHE A 184 1.69 9.54 -4.30
C PHE A 184 3.19 9.35 -4.08
N TRP A 185 3.59 8.26 -3.42
CA TRP A 185 4.99 7.98 -3.15
C TRP A 185 5.79 7.66 -4.42
N PHE A 186 5.15 7.10 -5.46
CA PHE A 186 5.75 6.96 -6.78
C PHE A 186 6.05 8.32 -7.42
N VAL A 187 5.12 9.27 -7.34
CA VAL A 187 5.32 10.62 -7.90
C VAL A 187 6.42 11.38 -7.15
N VAL A 188 6.50 11.23 -5.82
CA VAL A 188 7.47 11.96 -4.99
C VAL A 188 8.87 11.35 -5.04
N LEU A 189 8.99 10.02 -4.96
CA LEU A 189 10.27 9.32 -4.79
C LEU A 189 10.51 8.19 -5.83
N GLY A 190 9.65 8.06 -6.84
CA GLY A 190 9.72 6.98 -7.82
C GLY A 190 9.33 5.61 -7.25
N LEU A 191 9.71 4.56 -7.97
CA LEU A 191 9.49 3.17 -7.56
C LEU A 191 9.98 2.87 -6.12
N PRO A 192 11.15 3.40 -5.67
CA PRO A 192 11.59 3.26 -4.28
C PRO A 192 10.56 3.71 -3.23
N GLY A 193 9.93 4.86 -3.44
CA GLY A 193 8.92 5.39 -2.52
C GLY A 193 7.69 4.50 -2.44
N ALA A 194 7.13 4.16 -3.61
CA ALA A 194 5.95 3.29 -3.68
C ALA A 194 6.20 1.92 -3.04
N ALA A 195 7.40 1.35 -3.25
CA ALA A 195 7.77 0.05 -2.71
C ALA A 195 7.91 0.08 -1.18
N VAL A 196 8.57 1.09 -0.63
CA VAL A 196 8.71 1.27 0.83
C VAL A 196 7.36 1.52 1.48
N TYR A 197 6.51 2.35 0.87
CA TYR A 197 5.15 2.55 1.34
C TYR A 197 4.37 1.23 1.36
N ARG A 198 4.38 0.47 0.27
CA ARG A 198 3.67 -0.80 0.20
C ARG A 198 4.19 -1.82 1.22
N PHE A 199 5.50 -1.80 1.50
CA PHE A 199 6.07 -2.59 2.58
C PHE A 199 5.58 -2.14 3.95
N ALA A 200 5.51 -0.84 4.23
CA ALA A 200 4.98 -0.30 5.48
C ALA A 200 3.54 -0.74 5.72
N ASN A 201 2.67 -0.58 4.72
CA ASN A 201 1.27 -1.00 4.75
C ASN A 201 1.11 -2.51 4.94
N THR A 202 1.92 -3.31 4.23
CA THR A 202 1.92 -4.78 4.41
C THR A 202 2.40 -5.16 5.82
N ALA A 203 3.40 -4.46 6.35
CA ALA A 203 3.91 -4.69 7.70
C ALA A 203 2.89 -4.33 8.76
N ASP A 204 2.16 -3.23 8.60
CA ASP A 204 1.08 -2.85 9.52
C ASP A 204 -0.07 -3.87 9.48
N ALA A 205 -0.55 -4.25 8.30
CA ALA A 205 -1.59 -5.26 8.14
C ALA A 205 -1.21 -6.65 8.73
N MET A 206 0.08 -6.92 8.94
CA MET A 206 0.55 -8.16 9.55
C MET A 206 0.88 -8.02 11.03
N TRP A 207 1.52 -6.92 11.43
CA TRP A 207 2.12 -6.73 12.75
C TRP A 207 1.40 -5.68 13.61
N GLY A 208 0.69 -4.72 13.04
CA GLY A 208 0.12 -3.54 13.70
C GLY A 208 -0.97 -3.77 14.75
N TYR A 209 -1.20 -5.02 15.16
CA TYR A 209 -2.27 -5.37 16.08
C TYR A 209 -1.96 -4.96 17.51
N LEU A 210 -2.96 -4.34 18.16
CA LEU A 210 -2.96 -4.16 19.60
C LEU A 210 -3.41 -5.47 20.27
N GLY A 211 -2.46 -6.25 20.77
CA GLY A 211 -2.71 -7.49 21.51
C GLY A 211 -2.44 -8.77 20.70
N LEU A 212 -3.31 -9.77 20.88
CA LEU A 212 -3.07 -11.13 20.40
C LEU A 212 -3.55 -11.36 18.97
N ARG A 213 -2.66 -11.86 18.10
CA ARG A 213 -3.00 -12.40 16.78
C ARG A 213 -2.24 -13.68 16.53
N GLY A 214 -2.94 -14.75 16.18
CA GLY A 214 -2.34 -16.07 15.95
C GLY A 214 -1.59 -16.62 17.17
N GLY A 215 -2.09 -16.34 18.38
CA GLY A 215 -1.46 -16.77 19.64
C GLY A 215 -0.20 -16.00 20.04
N ARG A 216 0.11 -14.88 19.39
CA ARG A 216 1.27 -14.03 19.68
C ARG A 216 0.86 -12.61 20.01
N ASP A 217 1.59 -11.99 20.92
CA ASP A 217 1.36 -10.60 21.32
C ASP A 217 2.18 -9.64 20.44
N TRP A 218 1.47 -8.73 19.77
CA TRP A 218 2.01 -7.74 18.85
C TRP A 218 2.12 -6.33 19.45
N THR A 219 1.60 -6.13 20.67
CA THR A 219 1.48 -4.81 21.32
C THR A 219 2.79 -3.99 21.30
N TRP A 220 3.93 -4.64 21.50
CA TRP A 220 5.26 -4.01 21.44
C TRP A 220 5.99 -4.27 20.12
N ALA A 221 5.99 -5.50 19.63
CA ALA A 221 6.73 -5.88 18.42
C ALA A 221 6.17 -5.22 17.14
N GLY A 222 4.86 -4.98 17.08
CA GLY A 222 4.17 -4.37 15.94
C GLY A 222 4.10 -2.86 15.95
N LYS A 223 4.34 -2.22 17.11
CA LYS A 223 4.14 -0.78 17.31
C LYS A 223 4.95 0.10 16.34
N TRP A 224 6.13 -0.34 15.92
CA TRP A 224 6.90 0.41 14.92
C TRP A 224 6.25 0.35 13.52
N ALA A 225 5.74 -0.82 13.11
CA ALA A 225 5.09 -0.98 11.82
C ALA A 225 3.85 -0.09 11.70
N ALA A 226 2.98 -0.09 12.73
CA ALA A 226 1.81 0.79 12.79
C ALA A 226 2.17 2.27 12.68
N ARG A 227 3.14 2.72 13.47
CA ARG A 227 3.60 4.12 13.41
C ARG A 227 4.20 4.50 12.07
N ALA A 228 4.93 3.58 11.42
CA ALA A 228 5.54 3.85 10.13
C ALA A 228 4.46 3.99 9.05
N ASP A 229 3.43 3.13 9.05
CA ASP A 229 2.31 3.27 8.14
C ASP A 229 1.53 4.56 8.38
N ASP A 230 1.14 4.86 9.63
CA ASP A 230 0.42 6.09 10.00
C ASP A 230 1.11 7.35 9.43
N VAL A 231 2.43 7.42 9.59
CA VAL A 231 3.24 8.55 9.12
C VAL A 231 3.27 8.64 7.61
N LEU A 232 3.46 7.51 6.92
CA LEU A 232 3.56 7.48 5.46
C LEU A 232 2.19 7.64 4.77
N SER A 233 1.11 7.24 5.44
CA SER A 233 -0.29 7.37 4.99
C SER A 233 -0.87 8.77 5.30
N TRP A 234 -0.23 9.58 6.17
CA TRP A 234 -0.77 10.86 6.63
C TRP A 234 -1.08 11.88 5.51
N VAL A 235 -0.15 12.11 4.57
CA VAL A 235 -0.40 13.02 3.42
C VAL A 235 -1.36 12.36 2.41
N PRO A 236 -1.11 11.12 1.94
CA PRO A 236 -2.01 10.46 1.01
C PRO A 236 -3.45 10.39 1.46
N ALA A 237 -3.72 10.06 2.73
CA ALA A 237 -5.08 9.91 3.24
C ALA A 237 -5.89 11.20 3.13
N ARG A 238 -5.25 12.36 3.30
CA ARG A 238 -5.88 13.67 3.11
C ARG A 238 -6.17 13.95 1.65
N LEU A 239 -5.27 13.56 0.76
CA LEU A 239 -5.50 13.67 -0.68
C LEU A 239 -6.67 12.77 -1.10
N THR A 240 -6.72 11.53 -0.61
CA THR A 240 -7.83 10.60 -0.82
C THR A 240 -9.16 11.20 -0.34
N ALA A 241 -9.21 11.75 0.88
CA ALA A 241 -10.40 12.42 1.39
C ALA A 241 -10.82 13.62 0.52
N LEU A 242 -9.86 14.43 0.05
CA LEU A 242 -10.15 15.55 -0.86
C LEU A 242 -10.69 15.07 -2.23
N LEU A 243 -10.18 13.95 -2.75
CA LEU A 243 -10.64 13.36 -4.00
C LEU A 243 -12.05 12.78 -3.89
N LEU A 244 -12.40 12.18 -2.75
CA LEU A 244 -13.72 11.57 -2.52
C LEU A 244 -14.81 12.59 -2.18
N TYR A 245 -14.53 13.54 -1.28
CA TYR A 245 -15.56 14.48 -0.79
C TYR A 245 -15.57 15.83 -1.53
N GLY A 246 -14.53 16.10 -2.34
CA GLY A 246 -14.32 17.37 -3.01
C GLY A 246 -14.00 18.52 -2.03
N PRO A 247 -13.68 19.73 -2.53
CA PRO A 247 -13.31 20.87 -1.69
C PRO A 247 -14.48 21.43 -0.84
N ALA A 248 -15.73 21.06 -1.15
CA ALA A 248 -16.94 21.63 -0.57
C ALA A 248 -17.49 20.87 0.67
N GLN A 249 -17.08 19.62 0.89
CA GLN A 249 -17.51 18.81 2.02
C GLN A 249 -16.29 18.33 2.81
N ARG A 250 -15.65 19.24 3.54
CA ARG A 250 -14.53 18.87 4.42
C ARG A 250 -15.08 18.09 5.61
N PRO A 251 -14.80 16.78 5.77
CA PRO A 251 -15.14 16.09 7.01
C PRO A 251 -14.40 16.81 8.14
N GLY A 252 -15.08 17.00 9.28
CA GLY A 252 -14.45 17.65 10.42
C GLY A 252 -13.15 16.93 10.80
N TRP A 253 -12.07 17.66 11.04
CA TRP A 253 -10.73 17.15 11.39
C TRP A 253 -10.69 16.12 12.55
N ARG A 254 -11.80 15.93 13.26
CA ARG A 254 -11.99 14.96 14.34
C ARG A 254 -12.37 13.54 13.86
N THR A 255 -13.05 13.39 12.73
CA THR A 255 -13.39 12.06 12.16
C THR A 255 -12.15 11.41 11.52
N LEU A 256 -11.39 12.18 10.73
CA LEU A 256 -10.13 11.74 10.11
C LEU A 256 -9.02 11.34 11.11
N ARG A 257 -9.13 11.74 12.38
CA ARG A 257 -8.20 11.31 13.45
C ARG A 257 -8.60 10.01 14.13
N ARG A 258 -9.85 9.55 13.95
CA ARG A 258 -10.34 8.30 14.52
C ARG A 258 -10.30 7.14 13.52
N GLU A 259 -10.29 7.44 12.23
CA GLU A 259 -10.25 6.45 11.14
C GLU A 259 -8.82 6.18 10.63
N ALA A 260 -7.83 6.95 11.07
CA ALA A 260 -6.43 6.82 10.66
C ALA A 260 -5.49 6.41 11.83
N CYS A 261 -6.00 5.63 12.79
CA CYS A 261 -5.22 5.05 13.91
C CYS A 261 -5.72 3.66 14.26
#